data_AF-A0A969JR62-F1
#
_entry.id   AF-A0A969JR62-F1
#
_cell.length_a   1.000
_cell.length_b   1.000
_cell.length_c   1.000
_cell.angle_alpha   90.00
_cell.angle_beta   90.00
_cell.angle_gamma   90.00
#
_symmetry.space_group_name_H-M   'P 1'
#
loop_
_entity.id
_entity.type
_entity.pdbx_description
1 polymer ?
#
loop_
_entity_poly.entity_id
_entity_poly.type
_entity_poly.pdbx_seq_one_letter_code
_entity_poly.pdbx_strand_id
1 'polypeptide(L)' 'MSTDIDFRRRGLATAVLQGLAKWGKEVGASNMYLQVMENNPGAKALYKKLGFETLYHYHYREQPLDENPIK' A
#
# COMPACT_ATOMS: atom_id res chain seq x y z
N MET A 1 -0.55 2.75 -4.22
CA MET A 1 -1.83 3.32 -4.70
C MET A 1 -1.96 4.73 -4.18
N SER A 2 -2.34 5.68 -5.03
CA SER A 2 -2.65 7.05 -4.64
C SER A 2 -4.04 7.42 -5.15
N THR A 3 -4.72 8.32 -4.46
CA THR A 3 -5.96 8.93 -4.94
C THR A 3 -5.70 10.41 -5.10
N ASP A 4 -5.97 10.90 -6.31
CA ASP A 4 -5.90 12.33 -6.64
C ASP A 4 -6.67 13.15 -5.60
N ILE A 5 -6.11 14.31 -5.23
CA ILE A 5 -6.62 15.12 -4.13
C ILE A 5 -8.08 15.52 -4.31
N ASP A 6 -8.50 15.81 -5.54
CA ASP A 6 -9.86 16.24 -5.87
C ASP A 6 -10.89 15.10 -5.76
N PHE A 7 -10.39 13.86 -5.72
CA PHE A 7 -11.19 12.63 -5.70
C PHE A 7 -11.06 11.85 -4.38
N ARG A 8 -10.35 12.40 -3.38
CA ARG A 8 -10.22 11.78 -2.06
C ARG A 8 -11.57 11.70 -1.34
N ARG A 9 -11.63 10.80 -0.35
CA ARG A 9 -12.80 10.57 0.52
C ARG A 9 -14.07 10.09 -0.19
N ARG A 10 -13.98 9.72 -1.46
CA ARG A 10 -15.07 9.11 -2.25
C ARG A 10 -15.07 7.57 -2.25
N GLY A 11 -14.23 6.94 -1.43
CA GLY A 11 -14.16 5.48 -1.34
C GLY A 11 -13.45 4.77 -2.50
N LEU A 12 -12.79 5.49 -3.40
CA LEU A 12 -12.15 4.91 -4.60
C LEU A 12 -11.11 3.84 -4.27
N ALA A 13 -10.22 4.12 -3.31
CA ALA A 13 -9.22 3.17 -2.84
C ALA A 13 -9.85 1.89 -2.27
N THR A 14 -10.99 2.02 -1.57
CA THR A 14 -11.78 0.90 -1.06
C THR A 14 -12.34 0.06 -2.20
N ALA A 15 -12.93 0.71 -3.21
CA ALA A 15 -13.52 0.03 -4.36
C ALA A 15 -12.46 -0.78 -5.13
N VAL A 16 -11.26 -0.23 -5.32
CA VAL A 16 -10.14 -0.94 -5.95
C VAL A 16 -9.76 -2.19 -5.14
N LEU A 17 -9.57 -2.07 -3.83
CA LEU A 17 -9.19 -3.20 -2.98
C LEU A 17 -10.27 -4.29 -2.92
N GLN A 18 -11.54 -3.91 -2.91
CA GLN A 18 -12.66 -4.85 -2.98
C GLN A 18 -12.73 -5.56 -4.34
N GLY A 19 -12.47 -4.84 -5.43
CA GLY A 19 -12.38 -5.43 -6.78
C GLY A 19 -11.24 -6.44 -6.87
N LEU A 20 -10.06 -6.10 -6.33
CA LEU A 20 -8.91 -7.02 -6.26
C LEU A 20 -9.21 -8.24 -5.38
N ALA A 21 -9.87 -8.06 -4.24
CA ALA A 21 -10.27 -9.18 -3.37
C ALA A 21 -11.24 -10.12 -4.08
N LYS A 22 -12.24 -9.57 -4.78
CA LYS A 22 -13.21 -10.35 -5.56
C LYS A 22 -12.51 -11.15 -6.65
N TRP A 23 -11.69 -10.49 -7.46
CA TRP A 23 -10.93 -11.16 -8.51
C TRP A 23 -9.97 -12.22 -7.95
N GLY A 24 -9.26 -11.90 -6.86
CA GLY A 24 -8.38 -12.84 -6.17
C GLY A 24 -9.13 -14.12 -5.76
N LYS A 25 -10.34 -13.98 -5.20
CA LYS A 25 -11.19 -15.11 -4.88
C LYS A 25 -11.57 -15.95 -6.10
N GLU A 26 -11.90 -15.31 -7.23
CA GLU A 26 -12.25 -15.99 -8.48
C GLU A 26 -11.08 -16.82 -9.04
N VAL A 27 -9.83 -16.37 -8.84
CA VAL A 27 -8.62 -17.12 -9.26
C VAL A 27 -8.06 -18.03 -8.16
N GLY A 28 -8.79 -18.24 -7.06
CA GLY A 28 -8.39 -19.16 -5.98
C GLY A 28 -7.38 -18.60 -4.98
N ALA A 29 -7.12 -17.28 -4.99
CA ALA A 29 -6.28 -16.65 -3.98
C ALA A 29 -6.96 -16.67 -2.61
N SER A 30 -6.23 -17.08 -1.57
CA SER A 30 -6.73 -17.11 -0.19
C SER A 30 -6.34 -15.88 0.63
N ASN A 31 -5.33 -15.14 0.19
CA ASN A 31 -4.75 -14.02 0.95
C ASN A 31 -4.41 -12.85 0.03
N MET A 32 -4.41 -11.64 0.58
CA MET A 32 -3.95 -10.41 -0.07
C MET A 32 -2.96 -9.70 0.86
N TYR A 33 -1.84 -9.25 0.30
CA TYR A 33 -0.80 -8.54 1.03
C TYR A 33 -0.47 -7.23 0.34
N LEU A 34 -0.06 -6.24 1.12
CA LEU A 34 0.45 -4.97 0.62
C LEU A 34 1.50 -4.41 1.59
N GLN A 35 2.36 -3.55 1.06
CA GLN A 35 3.31 -2.79 1.85
C GLN A 35 2.87 -1.33 1.91
N VAL A 36 3.05 -0.70 3.07
CA VAL A 36 2.71 0.70 3.31
C VAL A 36 3.78 1.34 4.18
N MET A 37 4.21 2.54 3.79
CA MET A 37 5.18 3.30 4.57
C MET A 37 4.62 3.62 5.94
N GLU A 38 5.46 3.51 6.97
CA GLU A 38 5.08 3.73 8.36
C GLU A 38 4.49 5.14 8.58
N ASN A 39 4.98 6.11 7.81
CA ASN A 39 4.54 7.52 7.81
C ASN A 39 3.27 7.80 6.97
N ASN A 40 2.48 6.78 6.63
CA ASN A 40 1.23 6.93 5.89
C ASN A 40 0.00 6.52 6.73
N PRO A 41 -0.41 7.35 7.72
CA PRO A 41 -1.51 7.01 8.62
C PRO A 41 -2.85 6.86 7.88
N GLY A 42 -3.07 7.61 6.79
CA GLY A 42 -4.29 7.53 6.00
C GLY A 42 -4.46 6.17 5.31
N ALA A 43 -3.39 5.65 4.71
CA ALA A 43 -3.40 4.33 4.11
C ALA A 43 -3.53 3.22 5.17
N LYS A 44 -2.79 3.32 6.28
CA LYS A 44 -2.90 2.36 7.41
C LYS A 44 -4.33 2.27 7.96
N ALA A 45 -5.00 3.41 8.14
CA ALA A 45 -6.39 3.44 8.61
C ALA A 45 -7.36 2.78 7.61
N LEU A 46 -7.18 3.02 6.31
CA LEU A 46 -7.97 2.36 5.26
C LEU A 46 -7.79 0.85 5.29
N TYR A 47 -6.54 0.36 5.32
CA TYR A 47 -6.26 -1.07 5.29
C TYR A 47 -6.79 -1.78 6.53
N LYS A 48 -6.63 -1.18 7.72
CA LYS A 48 -7.21 -1.71 8.96
C LYS A 48 -8.73 -1.84 8.87
N LYS A 49 -9.43 -0.84 8.29
CA LYS A 49 -10.88 -0.89 8.08
C LYS A 49 -11.30 -2.04 7.15
N LEU A 50 -10.42 -2.46 6.24
CA LEU A 50 -10.66 -3.54 5.29
C LEU A 50 -10.21 -4.91 5.79
N GLY A 51 -9.81 -5.03 7.06
CA GLY A 51 -9.41 -6.31 7.67
C GLY A 51 -7.96 -6.72 7.41
N PHE A 52 -7.13 -5.82 6.89
CA PHE A 52 -5.69 -6.06 6.86
C PHE A 52 -5.08 -5.91 8.25
N GLU A 53 -4.10 -6.77 8.54
CA GLU A 53 -3.30 -6.75 9.75
C GLU A 53 -1.82 -6.56 9.41
N THR A 54 -1.05 -6.02 10.36
CA THR A 54 0.41 -5.90 10.21
C THR A 54 1.03 -7.29 10.30
N LEU A 55 1.65 -7.75 9.21
CA LEU A 55 2.38 -9.02 9.20
C LEU A 55 3.84 -8.84 9.62
N TYR A 56 4.49 -7.77 9.17
CA TYR A 56 5.88 -7.44 9.49
C TYR A 56 6.17 -5.95 9.21
N HIS A 57 7.27 -5.46 9.76
CA HIS A 57 7.87 -4.17 9.40
C HIS A 57 9.02 -4.41 8.42
N TYR A 58 9.27 -3.43 7.56
CA TYR A 58 10.37 -3.49 6.59
C TYR A 58 11.32 -2.31 6.78
N HIS A 59 12.58 -2.51 6.41
CA HIS A 59 13.62 -1.51 6.48
C HIS A 59 14.31 -1.41 5.12
N TYR A 60 14.29 -0.21 4.54
CA TYR A 60 15.03 0.06 3.31
C TYR A 60 16.48 0.39 3.66
N ARG A 61 17.41 -0.12 2.83
CA ARG A 61 18.81 0.28 2.82
C ARG A 61 19.09 0.85 1.45
N GLU A 62 19.64 2.04 1.42
CA GLU A 62 20.02 2.71 0.19
C GLU A 62 21.53 2.93 0.23
N GLN A 63 22.20 2.73 -0.90
CA GLN A 63 23.58 3.17 -1.05
C GLN A 63 23.57 4.70 -1.01
N PRO A 64 24.40 5.35 -0.17
CA PRO A 64 24.57 6.79 -0.24
C PRO A 64 24.94 7.16 -1.68
N LEU A 65 24.26 8.14 -2.25
CA LEU A 65 24.71 8.72 -3.52
C LEU A 65 26.08 9.33 -3.25
N ASP A 66 27.10 8.90 -3.99
CA ASP A 66 28.41 9.56 -3.94
C ASP A 66 28.21 11.01 -4.40
N GLU A 67 28.30 11.97 -3.48
CA GLU A 67 28.24 13.41 -3.79
C GLU A 67 29.46 13.90 -4.60
N ASN A 68 30.41 13.00 -4.90
CA ASN A 68 31.55 13.24 -5.78
C ASN A 68 31.65 12.14 -6.83
N PRO A 69 31.02 12.30 -8.02
CA PRO A 69 31.40 11.51 -9.17
C PRO A 69 32.85 11.84 -9.50
N ILE A 70 33.72 10.84 -9.39
CA ILE A 70 35.09 10.73 -9.91
C ILE A 70 35.60 12.02 -10.59
N LYS A 71 36.50 12.75 -9.91
CA LYS A 71 37.36 13.74 -10.58
C LYS A 71 38.33 13.06 -11.53
#